data_AF-A0A0R3TEC6-F1
#
_entry.id   AF-A0A0R3TEC6-F1
#
_cell.length_a   1.000
_cell.length_b   1.000
_cell.length_c   1.000
_cell.angle_alpha   90.00
_cell.angle_beta   90.00
_cell.angle_gamma   90.00
#
_symmetry.space_group_name_H-M   'P 1'
#
loop_
_entity.id
_entity.type
_entity.pdbx_description
1 polymer ?
#
loop_
_entity_poly.entity_id
_entity_poly.type
_entity_poly.pdbx_seq_one_letter_code
_entity_poly.pdbx_strand_id
1 'polypeptide(L)'
;MKPGQADIKYLETAKRLDLYGLDLHPARDMENVEIYVGVGYSGIVIYRDRVRIGRFAWPKVLRISYKKNYFYLKIRPDYLIVKRIASSA
;
A
#
# COMPACT_ATOMS: atom_id res chain seq x y z
N MET A 1 14.21 18.87 -29.32
CA MET A 1 13.25 17.93 -28.69
C MET A 1 11.88 18.25 -29.24
N LYS A 2 11.19 17.29 -29.88
CA LYS A 2 9.79 17.51 -30.33
C LYS A 2 8.84 17.43 -29.11
N PRO A 3 7.67 18.10 -29.11
CA PRO A 3 6.74 18.06 -27.98
C PRO A 3 6.45 16.63 -27.47
N GLY A 4 6.10 15.70 -28.36
CA GLY A 4 5.85 14.30 -27.94
C GLY A 4 7.06 13.57 -27.34
N GLN A 5 8.29 13.94 -27.70
CA GLN A 5 9.49 13.38 -27.04
C GLN A 5 9.69 13.96 -25.63
N ALA A 6 9.31 15.22 -25.42
CA ALA A 6 9.33 15.84 -24.10
C ALA A 6 8.29 15.18 -23.18
N ASP A 7 7.08 14.96 -23.68
CA ASP A 7 5.98 14.32 -22.93
C ASP A 7 6.36 12.91 -22.48
N ILE A 8 6.91 12.09 -23.38
CA ILE A 8 7.38 10.74 -23.04
C ILE A 8 8.45 10.81 -21.95
N LYS A 9 9.44 11.70 -22.09
CA LYS A 9 10.53 11.82 -21.10
C LYS A 9 10.01 12.27 -19.74
N TYR A 10 9.02 13.16 -19.72
CA TYR A 10 8.35 13.60 -18.50
C TYR A 10 7.65 12.43 -17.81
N LEU A 11 6.83 11.67 -18.55
CA LEU A 11 6.10 10.51 -18.01
C LEU A 11 7.04 9.39 -17.53
N GLU A 12 8.13 9.13 -18.26
CA GLU A 12 9.17 8.17 -17.88
C GLU A 12 9.85 8.53 -16.55
N THR A 13 9.94 9.81 -16.25
CA THR A 13 10.50 10.31 -14.99
C THR A 13 9.43 10.29 -13.89
N ALA A 14 8.24 10.82 -14.18
CA ALA A 14 7.13 10.88 -13.24
C ALA A 14 6.73 9.50 -12.72
N LYS A 15 6.68 8.46 -13.58
CA LYS A 15 6.30 7.10 -13.20
C LYS A 15 7.24 6.42 -12.19
N ARG A 16 8.45 6.97 -11.98
CA ARG A 16 9.43 6.45 -11.01
C ARG A 16 9.23 6.99 -9.60
N LEU A 17 8.39 8.01 -9.43
CA LEU A 17 8.08 8.57 -8.12
C LEU A 17 7.23 7.58 -7.32
N ASP A 18 7.55 7.38 -6.03
CA ASP A 18 6.84 6.44 -5.15
C ASP A 18 5.35 6.76 -4.98
N LEU A 19 4.97 8.02 -5.18
CA LEU A 19 3.59 8.51 -5.08
C LEU A 19 2.88 8.61 -6.44
N TYR A 20 3.54 8.21 -7.53
CA TYR A 20 2.95 8.29 -8.86
C TYR A 20 1.69 7.41 -8.96
N GLY A 21 0.55 8.05 -9.20
CA GLY A 21 -0.73 7.36 -9.34
C GLY A 21 -1.25 6.70 -8.05
N LEU A 22 -0.78 7.14 -6.88
CA LEU A 22 -1.36 6.77 -5.59
C LEU A 22 -2.43 7.78 -5.16
N ASP A 23 -3.63 7.30 -4.85
CA ASP A 23 -4.64 8.05 -4.13
C ASP A 23 -4.47 7.80 -2.62
N LEU A 24 -4.25 8.86 -1.83
CA LEU A 24 -3.91 8.76 -0.40
C LEU A 24 -5.09 9.13 0.48
N HIS A 25 -5.47 8.21 1.37
CA HIS A 25 -6.53 8.44 2.36
C HIS A 25 -5.96 8.42 3.78
N PRO A 26 -6.21 9.47 4.59
CA PRO A 26 -5.84 9.45 5.99
C PRO A 26 -6.65 8.40 6.76
N ALA A 27 -6.00 7.66 7.65
CA ALA A 27 -6.63 6.66 8.50
C ALA A 27 -5.88 6.52 9.83
N ARG A 28 -6.43 5.71 10.74
CA ARG A 28 -5.74 5.28 11.96
C ARG A 28 -5.68 3.77 12.01
N ASP A 29 -4.56 3.24 12.46
CA ASP A 29 -4.43 1.81 12.73
C ASP A 29 -5.11 1.40 14.05
N MET A 30 -4.97 0.13 14.42
CA MET A 30 -5.55 -0.41 15.65
C MET A 30 -4.89 0.13 16.93
N GLU A 31 -3.69 0.71 16.82
CA GLU A 31 -2.94 1.35 17.91
C GLU A 31 -3.20 2.87 17.96
N ASN A 32 -4.19 3.37 17.19
CA ASN A 32 -4.57 4.77 17.06
C ASN A 32 -3.43 5.67 16.52
N VAL A 33 -2.51 5.09 15.75
CA VAL A 33 -1.45 5.81 15.06
C VAL A 33 -1.97 6.34 13.73
N GLU A 34 -1.67 7.59 13.42
CA GLU A 34 -2.03 8.21 12.14
C GLU A 34 -1.20 7.65 10.99
N ILE A 35 -1.92 7.17 9.96
CA ILE A 35 -1.35 6.55 8.78
C ILE A 35 -2.06 7.08 7.53
N TYR A 36 -1.45 6.85 6.37
CA TYR A 36 -2.11 7.02 5.07
C TYR A 36 -2.23 5.67 4.37
N VAL A 37 -3.45 5.35 3.95
CA VAL A 37 -3.75 4.23 3.06
C VAL A 37 -3.70 4.75 1.64
N GLY A 38 -2.68 4.36 0.89
CA GLY A 38 -2.55 4.65 -0.53
C GLY A 38 -3.15 3.54 -1.39
N VAL A 39 -3.88 3.89 -2.43
CA VAL A 39 -4.43 2.96 -3.43
C VAL A 39 -3.84 3.30 -4.78
N GLY A 40 -3.32 2.30 -5.49
CA GLY A 40 -2.86 2.49 -6.87
C GLY A 40 -2.74 1.19 -7.64
N TYR A 41 -2.15 1.27 -8.84
CA TYR A 41 -2.04 0.11 -9.75
C TYR A 41 -1.32 -1.09 -9.09
N SER A 42 -0.38 -0.79 -8.19
CA SER A 42 0.52 -1.78 -7.59
C SER A 42 -0.09 -2.53 -6.40
N GLY A 43 -1.24 -2.07 -5.89
CA GLY A 43 -1.90 -2.59 -4.69
C GLY A 43 -2.36 -1.49 -3.74
N ILE A 44 -2.60 -1.90 -2.49
CA ILE A 44 -2.79 -1.01 -1.34
C ILE A 44 -1.44 -0.84 -0.65
N VAL A 45 -1.05 0.39 -0.33
CA VAL A 45 0.19 0.73 0.37
C VAL A 45 -0.13 1.50 1.63
N ILE A 46 0.66 1.29 2.68
CA ILE A 46 0.50 1.99 3.95
C ILE A 46 1.72 2.88 4.16
N TYR A 47 1.47 4.16 4.46
CA TYR A 47 2.46 5.15 4.80
C TYR A 47 2.28 5.62 6.24
N ARG A 48 3.39 5.84 6.93
CA ARG A 48 3.46 6.48 8.24
C ARG A 48 4.62 7.46 8.21
N ASP A 49 4.41 8.70 8.66
CA ASP A 49 5.44 9.74 8.66
C ASP A 49 6.12 9.92 7.28
N ARG A 50 5.32 9.82 6.21
CA ARG A 50 5.76 9.84 4.79
C ARG A 50 6.66 8.68 4.36
N VAL A 51 6.90 7.69 5.21
CA VAL A 51 7.65 6.47 4.90
C VAL A 51 6.68 5.33 4.59
N ARG A 52 6.93 4.59 3.50
CA ARG A 52 6.14 3.41 3.13
C ARG A 52 6.46 2.26 4.09
N ILE A 53 5.50 1.88 4.93
CA ILE A 53 5.66 0.81 5.94
C ILE A 53 5.13 -0.54 5.46
N GLY A 54 4.27 -0.57 4.45
CA GLY A 54 3.70 -1.82 3.95
C GLY A 54 3.11 -1.71 2.55
N ARG A 55 3.02 -2.86 1.88
CA ARG A 55 2.37 -3.00 0.57
C ARG A 55 1.65 -4.35 0.46
N PHE A 56 0.39 -4.28 0.09
CA PHE A 56 -0.47 -5.40 -0.23
C PHE A 56 -0.79 -5.39 -1.73
N ALA A 57 -0.06 -6.19 -2.49
CA ALA A 57 -0.31 -6.32 -3.93
C ALA A 57 -1.69 -6.94 -4.20
N TRP A 58 -2.38 -6.48 -5.25
CA TRP A 58 -3.74 -6.94 -5.58
C TRP A 58 -3.91 -8.46 -5.61
N PRO A 59 -2.99 -9.27 -6.16
CA PRO A 59 -3.14 -10.74 -6.16
C PRO A 59 -3.20 -11.37 -4.77
N LYS A 60 -2.67 -10.68 -3.74
CA LYS A 60 -2.72 -11.13 -2.35
C LYS A 60 -3.99 -10.66 -1.62
N VAL A 61 -4.72 -9.68 -2.15
CA VAL A 61 -5.95 -9.17 -1.53
C VAL A 61 -7.10 -10.13 -1.80
N LEU A 62 -7.61 -10.79 -0.76
CA LEU A 62 -8.74 -11.72 -0.86
C LEU A 62 -10.09 -11.01 -0.77
N ARG A 63 -10.19 -9.99 0.08
CA ARG A 63 -11.43 -9.23 0.29
C ARG A 63 -11.14 -7.85 0.84
N ILE A 64 -11.89 -6.87 0.34
CA ILE A 64 -11.99 -5.53 0.90
C ILE A 64 -13.40 -5.38 1.48
N SER A 65 -13.51 -4.83 2.68
CA SER A 65 -14.80 -4.54 3.31
C SER A 65 -14.66 -3.38 4.28
N TYR A 66 -15.78 -2.77 4.64
CA TYR A 66 -15.82 -1.72 5.67
C TYR A 66 -16.98 -1.96 6.64
N LYS A 67 -16.84 -1.46 7.86
CA LYS A 67 -17.93 -1.42 8.85
C LYS A 67 -17.82 -0.13 9.65
N LYS A 68 -18.83 0.74 9.55
CA LYS A 68 -18.75 2.12 10.06
C LYS A 68 -17.47 2.79 9.53
N ASN A 69 -16.61 3.28 10.43
CA ASN A 69 -15.37 3.96 10.10
C ASN A 69 -14.16 3.02 10.02
N TYR A 70 -14.37 1.70 10.07
CA TYR A 70 -13.29 0.72 10.00
C TYR A 70 -13.18 0.14 8.60
N PHE A 71 -11.97 0.22 8.03
CA PHE A 71 -11.58 -0.41 6.79
C PHE A 71 -10.90 -1.76 7.07
N TYR A 72 -11.35 -2.83 6.42
CA TYR A 72 -10.83 -4.18 6.61
C TYR A 72 -10.29 -4.74 5.30
N LEU A 73 -9.06 -5.25 5.39
CA LEU A 73 -8.38 -5.89 4.28
C LEU A 73 -8.04 -7.34 4.66
N LYS A 74 -8.71 -8.30 4.01
CA LYS A 74 -8.36 -9.72 4.16
C LYS A 74 -7.29 -10.07 3.13
N ILE A 75 -6.12 -10.47 3.60
CA ILE A 75 -4.99 -10.86 2.76
C ILE A 75 -4.85 -12.38 2.74
N ARG A 76 -4.38 -12.91 1.61
CA ARG A 76 -4.04 -14.33 1.47
C ARG A 76 -2.86 -14.61 2.41
N PRO A 77 -2.97 -15.56 3.35
CA PRO A 77 -1.82 -15.96 4.15
C PRO A 77 -0.76 -16.53 3.19
N ASP A 78 0.43 -15.96 3.23
CA ASP A 78 1.60 -16.50 2.54
C ASP A 78 2.01 -17.78 3.29
N TYR A 79 1.38 -18.93 2.99
CA TYR A 79 1.82 -20.22 3.53
C TYR A 79 3.19 -20.55 2.94
N LEU A 80 4.25 -20.08 3.63
CA LEU A 80 5.61 -20.62 3.71
C LEU A 80 6.47 -19.81 4.70
N ILE A 81 5.94 -19.43 5.88
CA ILE A 81 6.76 -19.20 7.07
C ILE A 81 6.05 -19.84 8.27
N VAL A 82 6.41 -21.10 8.55
CA VAL A 82 6.23 -21.66 9.90
C VAL A 82 7.29 -20.99 10.78
N LYS A 83 7.01 -19.77 11.25
CA LYS A 83 7.73 -19.24 12.42
C LYS A 83 6.95 -19.69 13.64
N ARG A 84 7.36 -20.85 14.14
CA ARG A 84 7.21 -21.26 15.53
C ARG A 84 7.75 -20.09 16.38
N ILE A 85 6.88 -19.33 17.03
CA ILE A 85 7.31 -18.55 18.19
C ILE A 85 7.09 -19.50 19.36
N ALA A 86 8.20 -19.94 19.94
CA ALA A 86 8.24 -20.88 21.04
C ALA A 86 7.48 -20.31 22.25
N SER A 87 6.78 -21.22 22.93
CA SER A 87 6.38 -21.07 24.33
C SER A 87 7.63 -20.97 25.20
N SER A 88 7.63 -20.04 26.14
CA SER A 88 8.30 -20.22 27.43
C SER A 88 7.63 -19.33 28.46
N ALA A 89 7.06 -20.02 29.46
CA ALA A 89 6.74 -19.65 30.85
C ALA A 89 6.31 -18.19 31.15
#